data_AF-A0A934NM87-F1
#
_entry.id   AF-A0A934NM87-F1
#
_cell.length_a   1.000
_cell.length_b   1.000
_cell.length_c   1.000
_cell.angle_alpha   90.00
_cell.angle_beta   90.00
_cell.angle_gamma   90.00
#
_symmetry.space_group_name_H-M   'P 1'
#
loop_
_entity.id
_entity.type
_entity.pdbx_description
1 polymer ?
#
loop_
_entity_poly.entity_id
_entity_poly.type
_entity_poly.pdbx_seq_one_letter_code
_entity_poly.pdbx_strand_id
1 'polypeptide(L)' 'MLAAWLVTALIFGAVHLPTYDWNVVQAVVGIGIVRLILTLGYLITKNIWVSTGAHILNDWTIFGFALN' A
#
# COMPACT_ATOMS: atom_id res chain seq x y z
N MET A 1 -8.83 -15.09 5.96
CA MET A 1 -7.64 -14.23 6.06
C MET A 1 -7.13 -13.81 4.68
N LEU A 2 -6.76 -14.76 3.81
CA LEU A 2 -6.21 -14.46 2.48
C LEU A 2 -7.15 -13.61 1.60
N ALA A 3 -8.42 -14.00 1.48
CA ALA A 3 -9.41 -13.24 0.70
C ALA A 3 -9.60 -11.80 1.24
N ALA A 4 -9.68 -11.63 2.57
CA ALA A 4 -9.80 -10.31 3.17
C ALA A 4 -8.56 -9.44 2.90
N TRP A 5 -7.36 -10.02 2.95
CA TRP A 5 -6.11 -9.31 2.64
C TRP A 5 -6.04 -8.87 1.17
N LEU A 6 -6.46 -9.73 0.24
CA LEU A 6 -6.53 -9.40 -1.18
C LEU A 6 -7.62 -8.35 -1.49
N VAL A 7 -8.82 -8.53 -0.95
CA VAL A 7 -9.96 -7.61 -1.18
C VAL A 7 -9.65 -6.23 -0.60
N THR A 8 -9.05 -6.15 0.59
CA THR A 8 -8.67 -4.86 1.17
C THR A 8 -7.61 -4.14 0.34
N ALA A 9 -6.66 -4.86 -0.28
CA ALA A 9 -5.68 -4.27 -1.19
C ALA A 9 -6.35 -3.74 -2.49
N LEU A 10 -7.32 -4.47 -3.04
CA LEU A 10 -8.08 -4.01 -4.22
C LEU A 10 -8.90 -2.75 -3.92
N ILE A 11 -9.61 -2.73 -2.79
CA ILE A 11 -10.39 -1.56 -2.36
C ILE A 11 -9.45 -0.38 -2.12
N PHE A 12 -8.32 -0.59 -1.45
CA PHE A 12 -7.33 0.44 -1.20
C PHE A 12 -6.80 1.04 -2.51
N GLY A 13 -6.40 0.20 -3.47
CA GLY A 13 -5.97 0.66 -4.80
C GLY A 13 -7.07 1.41 -5.55
N ALA A 14 -8.32 0.93 -5.51
CA ALA A 14 -9.45 1.59 -6.16
C ALA A 14 -9.72 3.00 -5.62
N VAL A 15 -9.57 3.22 -4.31
CA VAL A 15 -9.71 4.55 -3.68
C VAL A 15 -8.66 5.54 -4.20
N HIS A 16 -7.53 5.07 -4.72
CA HIS A 16 -6.47 5.93 -5.26
C HIS A 16 -6.63 6.25 -6.75
N LEU A 17 -7.66 5.73 -7.44
CA LEU A 17 -7.90 6.04 -8.86
C LEU A 17 -7.88 7.55 -9.17
N PRO A 18 -8.54 8.43 -8.39
CA PRO A 18 -8.51 9.87 -8.65
C PRO A 18 -7.11 10.50 -8.52
N THR A 19 -6.23 9.92 -7.68
CA THR A 19 -4.86 10.41 -7.48
C THR A 19 -3.93 10.07 -8.67
N TYR A 20 -4.27 9.04 -9.43
CA TYR A 20 -3.48 8.53 -10.56
C TYR A 20 -4.16 8.75 -11.91
N ASP A 21 -4.98 9.80 -12.05
CA ASP A 21 -5.71 10.12 -13.29
C ASP A 21 -6.48 8.91 -13.86
N TRP A 22 -7.07 8.11 -12.98
CA TRP A 22 -7.79 6.87 -13.31
C TRP A 22 -6.93 5.79 -13.99
N ASN A 23 -5.60 5.84 -13.87
CA ASN A 23 -4.72 4.76 -14.28
C ASN A 23 -4.92 3.52 -13.40
N VAL A 24 -5.77 2.61 -13.87
CA VAL A 24 -6.15 1.38 -13.16
C VAL A 24 -4.95 0.50 -12.84
N VAL A 25 -3.97 0.42 -13.74
CA VAL A 25 -2.78 -0.42 -13.52
C VAL A 25 -1.94 0.16 -12.38
N GLN A 26 -1.66 1.47 -12.40
CA GLN A 26 -0.90 2.11 -11.35
C GLN A 26 -1.62 2.07 -9.99
N ALA A 27 -2.92 2.35 -9.97
CA ALA A 27 -3.70 2.40 -8.75
C ALA A 27 -3.98 1.01 -8.16
N VAL A 28 -4.45 0.06 -8.97
CA VAL A 28 -4.86 -1.26 -8.45
C VAL A 28 -3.70 -2.23 -8.36
N VAL A 29 -2.85 -2.30 -9.39
CA VAL A 29 -1.71 -3.24 -9.39
C VAL A 29 -0.55 -2.63 -8.61
N GLY A 30 -0.14 -1.40 -8.93
CA GLY A 30 0.97 -0.73 -8.23
C GLY A 30 0.70 -0.57 -6.74
N ILE A 31 -0.28 0.26 -6.38
CA ILE A 31 -0.57 0.56 -4.97
C ILE A 31 -1.19 -0.61 -4.22
N GLY A 32 -1.99 -1.46 -4.89
CA GLY A 32 -2.52 -2.67 -4.28
C GLY A 32 -1.42 -3.64 -3.84
N ILE A 33 -0.38 -3.86 -4.67
CA ILE A 33 0.76 -4.72 -4.30
C ILE A 33 1.52 -4.13 -3.11
N VAL A 34 1.80 -2.83 -3.12
CA VAL A 34 2.45 -2.15 -1.99
C VAL A 34 1.64 -2.37 -0.70
N ARG A 35 0.31 -2.22 -0.76
CA ARG A 35 -0.57 -2.44 0.39
C ARG A 35 -0.49 -3.86 0.94
N LEU A 36 -0.40 -4.87 0.07
CA LEU A 36 -0.26 -6.26 0.49
C LEU A 36 1.01 -6.42 1.33
N ILE A 37 2.16 -5.97 0.82
CA ILE A 37 3.46 -6.08 1.48
C ILE A 37 3.45 -5.33 2.82
N LEU A 38 2.98 -4.09 2.86
CA LEU A 38 2.96 -3.29 4.09
C LEU A 38 2.04 -3.89 5.17
N THR A 39 0.95 -4.54 4.76
CA THR A 39 0.05 -5.23 5.70
C THR A 39 0.68 -6.50 6.29
N LEU A 40 1.67 -7.12 5.63
CA LEU A 40 2.40 -8.27 6.20
C LEU A 40 3.09 -7.92 7.52
N GLY A 41 3.59 -6.69 7.68
CA GLY A 41 4.18 -6.22 8.93
C GLY A 41 3.23 -6.41 10.12
N TYR A 42 1.95 -6.08 9.95
CA TYR A 42 0.93 -6.35 10.96
C TYR A 42 0.58 -7.84 11.05
N LEU A 43 0.42 -8.54 9.92
CA LEU A 43 0.00 -9.95 9.95
C LEU A 43 1.01 -10.85 10.67
N ILE A 44 2.31 -10.54 10.57
CA ILE A 44 3.41 -11.26 11.22
C ILE A 44 3.55 -10.86 12.69
N THR A 45 3.59 -9.55 12.98
CA THR A 45 3.91 -9.05 14.34
C THR A 45 2.71 -8.85 15.24
N LYS A 46 1.51 -8.81 14.67
CA LYS A 46 0.25 -8.39 15.32
C LYS A 46 0.32 -6.99 15.96
N ASN A 47 1.27 -6.16 15.53
CA ASN A 47 1.43 -4.79 16.00
C ASN A 47 1.18 -3.80 14.86
N ILE A 48 0.16 -2.97 15.01
CA ILE A 48 -0.22 -2.00 13.97
C ILE A 48 0.89 -0.98 13.71
N TRP A 49 1.67 -0.61 14.73
CA TRP A 49 2.76 0.34 14.60
C TRP A 49 3.88 -0.13 13.70
N VAL A 50 4.11 -1.45 13.60
CA VAL A 50 5.10 -2.01 12.66
C VAL A 50 4.66 -1.77 11.22
N SER A 51 3.38 -2.02 10.91
CA SER A 51 2.83 -1.76 9.58
C SER A 51 2.75 -0.26 9.26
N THR A 52 2.36 0.57 10.24
CA THR A 52 2.35 2.03 10.11
C THR A 52 3.76 2.58 9.87
N GLY A 53 4.75 2.13 10.62
CA GLY A 53 6.15 2.56 10.43
C GLY A 53 6.68 2.16 9.06
N ALA A 54 6.44 0.92 8.63
CA ALA A 54 6.81 0.47 7.29
C ALA A 54 6.16 1.32 6.19
N HIS A 55 4.90 1.72 6.37
CA HIS A 55 4.18 2.58 5.43
C HIS A 55 4.79 3.99 5.36
N ILE A 56 5.02 4.64 6.50
CA ILE A 56 5.62 5.98 6.54
C ILE A 56 7.00 5.97 5.87
N LEU A 57 7.83 4.99 6.21
CA LEU A 57 9.18 4.86 5.64
C LEU A 57 9.14 4.61 4.14
N ASN A 58 8.23 3.77 3.65
CA ASN A 58 8.04 3.54 2.22
C ASN A 58 7.75 4.84 1.48
N ASP A 59 6.77 5.62 1.94
CA ASP A 59 6.34 6.85 1.27
C ASP A 59 7.44 7.91 1.29
N TRP A 60 8.11 8.08 2.44
CA TRP A 60 9.21 9.04 2.57
C TRP A 60 10.42 8.66 1.71
N THR A 61 10.69 7.37 1.56
CA THR A 61 11.75 6.89 0.67
C THR A 61 11.42 7.23 -0.78
N ILE A 62 10.17 7.00 -1.22
CA ILE A 62 9.72 7.34 -2.57
C ILE A 62 9.78 8.85 -2.81
N PHE A 63 9.29 9.66 -1.86
CA PHE A 63 9.39 11.13 -1.96
C PHE A 63 10.84 11.60 -2.00
N GLY A 64 11.73 10.99 -1.20
CA GLY A 64 13.16 11.25 -1.25
C GLY A 64 13.72 11.02 -2.65
N PHE A 65 13.45 9.87 -3.28
CA PHE A 65 13.91 9.58 -4.63
C PHE A 65 13.30 10.51 -5.70
N ALA A 66 12.06 10.93 -5.54
CA ALA A 66 11.38 11.81 -6.50
C ALA A 66 11.85 13.28 -6.44
N LEU A 67 12.48 13.69 -5.34
CA LEU A 67 12.95 15.06 -5.10
C LEU A 67 14.46 15.25 -5.38
N ASN A 68 15.19 14.18 -5.74
CA ASN A 68 16.59 14.23 -6.19
C ASN A 68 16.67 14.30 -7.72
#